data_AF-A0A377D2L6-F1
#
_entry.id   AF-A0A377D2L6-F1
#
_cell.length_a   1.000
_cell.length_b   1.000
_cell.length_c   1.000
_cell.angle_alpha   90.00
_cell.angle_beta   90.00
_cell.angle_gamma   90.00
#
_symmetry.space_group_name_H-M   'P 1'
#
loop_
_entity.id
_entity.type
_entity.pdbx_description
1 polymer ?
#
loop_
_entity_poly.entity_id
_entity_poly.type
_entity_poly.pdbx_seq_one_letter_code
_entity_poly.pdbx_strand_id
1 'polypeptide(L)'
;MLISLIGTPWMPQIENGILVLEDINEHPFRVERMLLQLYHAGILPRQKAIILGSFSGSTPNDYDAGYNLESVYAFLRSRLSIPLITGLDFGHEQRTVTLPLGAQAMLNNTQEGTQLTISGHPVLKM
;
A
#
# COMPACT_ATOMS: atom_id res chain seq x y z
N MET A 1 1.74 -10.27 -2.95
CA MET A 1 0.96 -11.41 -2.39
C MET A 1 -0.56 -11.19 -2.35
N LEU A 2 -1.07 -10.10 -1.78
CA LEU A 2 -2.52 -9.87 -1.56
C LEU A 2 -3.43 -10.19 -2.75
N ILE A 3 -3.00 -9.85 -3.97
CA ILE A 3 -3.74 -10.08 -5.22
C ILE A 3 -4.12 -11.54 -5.44
N SER A 4 -3.25 -12.49 -5.09
CA SER A 4 -3.51 -13.91 -5.30
C SER A 4 -4.63 -14.46 -4.41
N LEU A 5 -5.01 -13.73 -3.36
CA LEU A 5 -6.08 -14.12 -2.45
C LEU A 5 -7.46 -13.66 -2.92
N ILE A 6 -7.56 -12.71 -3.86
CA ILE A 6 -8.85 -12.18 -4.33
C ILE A 6 -9.70 -13.32 -4.90
N GLY A 7 -10.93 -13.44 -4.38
CA GLY A 7 -11.87 -14.51 -4.75
C GLY A 7 -11.72 -15.81 -3.97
N THR A 8 -10.70 -15.93 -3.12
CA THR A 8 -10.51 -17.09 -2.23
C THR A 8 -11.15 -16.86 -0.85
N PRO A 9 -11.39 -17.92 -0.05
CA PRO A 9 -11.88 -17.79 1.32
C PRO A 9 -10.90 -17.08 2.28
N TRP A 10 -9.64 -16.91 1.88
CA TRP A 10 -8.59 -16.34 2.74
C TRP A 10 -8.41 -14.84 2.55
N MET A 11 -9.14 -14.21 1.63
CA MET A 11 -9.08 -12.76 1.45
C MET A 11 -9.71 -12.03 2.64
N PRO A 12 -8.96 -11.24 3.42
CA PRO A 12 -9.52 -10.52 4.55
C PRO A 12 -10.60 -9.52 4.10
N GLN A 13 -11.78 -9.59 4.69
CA GLN A 13 -12.88 -8.67 4.44
C GLN A 13 -12.81 -7.49 5.44
N ILE A 14 -11.76 -6.68 5.32
CA ILE A 14 -11.55 -5.51 6.18
C ILE A 14 -12.10 -4.27 5.48
N GLU A 15 -13.06 -3.61 6.13
CA GLU A 15 -13.58 -2.30 5.73
C GLU A 15 -13.14 -1.23 6.73
N ASN A 16 -13.09 0.01 6.26
CA ASN A 16 -12.67 1.17 7.06
C ASN A 16 -11.25 1.03 7.69
N GLY A 17 -10.37 0.25 7.06
CA GLY A 17 -9.00 0.05 7.52
C GLY A 17 -7.98 1.05 6.96
N ILE A 18 -6.73 0.87 7.35
CA ILE A 18 -5.56 1.47 6.70
C ILE A 18 -4.84 0.33 5.98
N LEU A 19 -4.87 0.34 4.64
CA LEU A 19 -4.23 -0.71 3.84
C LEU A 19 -2.82 -0.28 3.48
N VAL A 20 -1.83 -1.08 3.88
CA VAL A 20 -0.41 -0.87 3.54
C VAL A 20 0.02 -1.90 2.49
N LEU A 21 0.67 -1.45 1.42
CA LEU A 21 1.09 -2.29 0.29
C LEU A 21 2.55 -2.01 -0.07
N GLU A 22 3.26 -3.06 -0.47
CA GLU A 22 4.65 -3.06 -0.95
C GLU A 22 4.81 -4.20 -1.97
N ASP A 23 5.84 -4.14 -2.80
CA ASP A 23 6.23 -5.27 -3.65
C ASP A 23 7.70 -5.18 -4.12
N ILE A 24 8.23 -6.24 -4.72
CA ILE A 24 9.62 -6.31 -5.22
C ILE A 24 9.69 -6.91 -6.62
N ASN A 25 10.57 -6.36 -7.46
CA ASN A 25 10.82 -6.79 -8.84
C ASN A 25 9.56 -6.75 -9.73
N GLU A 26 8.62 -5.88 -9.37
CA GLU A 26 7.42 -5.63 -10.16
C GLU A 26 7.57 -4.31 -10.92
N HIS A 27 7.52 -4.41 -12.24
CA HIS A 27 7.54 -3.25 -13.11
C HIS A 27 6.34 -2.32 -12.80
N PRO A 28 6.47 -0.97 -12.88
CA PRO A 28 5.38 -0.04 -12.56
C PRO A 28 4.01 -0.37 -13.16
N PHE A 29 3.95 -0.85 -14.41
CA PHE A 29 2.66 -1.23 -15.02
C PHE A 29 2.01 -2.45 -14.34
N ARG A 30 2.80 -3.37 -13.78
CA ARG A 30 2.29 -4.53 -13.03
C ARG A 30 1.74 -4.08 -11.67
N VAL A 31 2.45 -3.16 -11.02
CA VAL A 31 1.97 -2.50 -9.81
C VAL A 31 0.63 -1.81 -10.07
N GLU A 32 0.52 -0.99 -11.12
CA GLU A 32 -0.74 -0.34 -11.49
C GLU A 32 -1.85 -1.36 -11.75
N ARG A 33 -1.58 -2.40 -12.55
CA ARG A 33 -2.56 -3.45 -12.85
C ARG A 33 -3.09 -4.12 -11.58
N MET A 34 -2.22 -4.40 -10.62
CA MET A 34 -2.61 -4.98 -9.32
C MET A 34 -3.44 -3.99 -8.48
N LEU A 35 -3.00 -2.74 -8.38
CA LEU A 35 -3.75 -1.70 -7.65
C LEU A 35 -5.13 -1.45 -8.26
N LEU A 36 -5.25 -1.51 -9.59
CA LEU A 36 -6.54 -1.41 -10.28
C LEU A 36 -7.43 -2.63 -10.04
N GLN A 37 -6.86 -3.83 -9.91
CA GLN A 37 -7.64 -5.00 -9.52
C GLN A 37 -8.23 -4.82 -8.11
N LEU A 38 -7.45 -4.32 -7.15
CA LEU A 38 -7.96 -3.98 -5.81
C LEU A 38 -9.01 -2.87 -5.84
N TYR A 39 -8.82 -1.88 -6.71
CA TYR A 39 -9.77 -0.78 -6.90
C TYR A 39 -11.10 -1.29 -7.45
N HIS A 40 -11.08 -2.03 -8.56
CA HIS A 40 -12.27 -2.53 -9.25
C HIS A 40 -12.97 -3.66 -8.49
N ALA A 41 -12.25 -4.41 -7.65
CA ALA A 41 -12.85 -5.35 -6.70
C ALA A 41 -13.54 -4.63 -5.50
N GLY A 42 -13.46 -3.30 -5.41
CA GLY A 42 -14.06 -2.50 -4.35
C GLY A 42 -13.27 -2.52 -3.04
N ILE A 43 -12.07 -3.10 -3.01
CA ILE A 43 -11.27 -3.21 -1.78
C ILE A 43 -10.66 -1.87 -1.41
N LEU A 44 -10.02 -1.16 -2.36
CA LEU A 44 -9.41 0.14 -2.05
C LEU A 44 -10.44 1.18 -1.60
N PRO A 45 -11.58 1.39 -2.31
CA PRO A 45 -12.53 2.43 -1.94
C PRO A 45 -13.22 2.21 -0.57
N ARG A 46 -13.17 1.00 -0.02
CA ARG A 46 -13.73 0.68 1.32
C ARG A 46 -12.78 1.01 2.47
N GLN A 47 -11.53 1.37 2.19
CA GLN A 47 -10.55 1.72 3.23
C GLN A 47 -10.69 3.19 3.66
N LYS A 48 -10.09 3.56 4.79
CA LYS A 48 -9.95 4.96 5.22
C LYS A 48 -8.71 5.63 4.62
N ALA A 49 -7.64 4.86 4.40
CA ALA A 49 -6.41 5.35 3.78
C ALA A 49 -5.64 4.19 3.15
N ILE A 50 -4.84 4.52 2.12
CA ILE A 50 -3.86 3.63 1.52
C ILE A 50 -2.47 4.17 1.84
N ILE A 51 -1.54 3.30 2.26
CA ILE A 51 -0.13 3.64 2.42
C ILE A 51 0.68 2.74 1.48
N LEU A 52 1.50 3.35 0.64
CA LEU A 52 2.42 2.66 -0.25
C LEU A 52 3.82 2.69 0.38
N GLY A 53 4.34 1.49 0.64
CA GLY A 53 5.69 1.24 1.10
C GLY A 53 6.70 1.22 -0.05
N SER A 54 7.72 0.39 0.10
CA SER A 54 8.78 0.19 -0.88
C SER A 54 8.28 -0.63 -2.08
N PHE A 55 8.56 -0.15 -3.29
CA PHE A 55 8.39 -0.88 -4.53
C PHE A 55 9.77 -1.06 -5.18
N SER A 56 10.51 -2.07 -4.73
CA SER A 56 11.93 -2.26 -5.07
C SER A 56 12.10 -2.94 -6.43
N GLY A 57 13.22 -2.67 -7.12
CA GLY A 57 13.48 -3.28 -8.43
C GLY A 57 12.48 -2.87 -9.52
N SER A 58 11.90 -1.67 -9.40
CA SER A 58 10.81 -1.14 -10.23
C SER A 58 11.26 -0.03 -11.19
N THR A 59 12.56 0.08 -11.45
CA THR A 59 13.11 1.13 -12.33
C THR A 59 12.57 0.98 -13.75
N PRO A 60 12.11 2.07 -14.39
CA PRO A 60 11.69 2.05 -15.78
C PRO A 60 12.81 1.60 -16.73
N ASN A 61 12.42 1.08 -17.89
CA ASN A 61 13.28 0.84 -19.04
C ASN A 61 12.98 1.87 -20.16
N ASP A 62 13.77 1.83 -21.23
CA ASP A 62 13.68 2.82 -22.32
C ASP A 62 12.29 2.89 -22.97
N TYR A 63 11.58 1.76 -23.07
CA TYR A 63 10.25 1.70 -23.70
C TYR A 63 9.17 2.40 -22.87
N ASP A 64 9.39 2.58 -21.57
CA ASP A 64 8.40 3.24 -20.71
C ASP A 64 8.21 4.71 -21.02
N ALA A 65 9.17 5.34 -21.72
CA ALA A 65 9.03 6.70 -22.26
C ALA A 65 8.52 7.72 -21.22
N GLY A 66 9.02 7.63 -19.99
CA GLY A 66 8.64 8.51 -18.87
C GLY A 66 7.62 7.91 -17.89
N TYR A 67 7.04 6.75 -18.20
CA TYR A 67 6.16 6.04 -17.28
C TYR A 67 6.96 5.40 -16.12
N ASN A 68 6.47 5.58 -14.90
CA ASN A 68 7.16 5.17 -13.66
C ASN A 68 6.16 5.05 -12.49
N LEU A 69 6.65 4.77 -11.28
CA LEU A 69 5.80 4.66 -10.09
C LEU A 69 5.03 5.96 -9.77
N GLU A 70 5.62 7.14 -9.99
CA GLU A 70 4.89 8.41 -9.80
C GLU A 70 3.69 8.51 -10.75
N SER A 71 3.82 7.99 -11.97
CA SER A 71 2.72 7.89 -12.94
C SER A 71 1.59 7.00 -12.38
N VAL A 72 1.94 5.85 -11.81
CA VAL A 72 0.99 4.94 -11.14
C VAL A 72 0.28 5.63 -9.98
N TYR A 73 1.03 6.32 -9.12
CA TYR A 73 0.47 7.00 -7.95
C TYR A 73 -0.48 8.12 -8.36
N ALA A 74 -0.11 8.92 -9.36
CA ALA A 74 -0.96 9.96 -9.93
C ALA A 74 -2.27 9.37 -10.50
N PHE A 75 -2.16 8.27 -11.25
CA PHE A 75 -3.33 7.60 -11.82
C PHE A 75 -4.27 7.05 -10.75
N LEU A 76 -3.73 6.37 -9.72
CA LEU A 76 -4.54 5.86 -8.62
C LEU A 76 -5.19 6.99 -7.80
N ARG A 77 -4.45 8.06 -7.50
CA ARG A 77 -4.97 9.25 -6.81
C ARG A 77 -6.12 9.90 -7.58
N SER A 78 -6.09 9.91 -8.92
CA SER A 78 -7.18 10.45 -9.74
C SER A 78 -8.50 9.67 -9.62
N ARG A 79 -8.45 8.44 -9.09
CA ARG A 79 -9.60 7.52 -8.99
C ARG A 79 -10.11 7.31 -7.56
N LEU A 80 -9.26 7.56 -6.56
CA LEU A 80 -9.57 7.35 -5.15
C LEU A 80 -10.14 8.62 -4.52
N SER A 81 -11.18 8.46 -3.71
CA SER A 81 -11.72 9.52 -2.85
C SER A 81 -11.09 9.54 -1.45
N ILE A 82 -10.15 8.64 -1.18
CA ILE A 82 -9.47 8.46 0.10
C ILE A 82 -7.98 8.80 -0.03
N PRO A 83 -7.31 9.24 1.05
CA PRO A 83 -5.89 9.57 0.99
C PRO A 83 -5.02 8.38 0.62
N LEU A 84 -4.07 8.62 -0.28
CA LEU A 84 -3.00 7.71 -0.65
C LEU A 84 -1.66 8.36 -0.28
N ILE A 85 -1.03 7.81 0.75
CA ILE A 85 0.28 8.24 1.27
C ILE A 85 1.37 7.32 0.70
N THR A 86 2.52 7.89 0.36
CA THR A 86 3.67 7.17 -0.23
C THR A 86 4.92 7.39 0.62
N GLY A 87 5.92 6.51 0.47
CA GLY A 87 7.26 6.72 1.04
C GLY A 87 7.46 6.12 2.42
N LEU A 88 6.63 5.16 2.83
CA LEU A 88 6.90 4.37 4.04
C LEU A 88 8.07 3.41 3.76
N ASP A 89 9.08 3.39 4.64
CA ASP A 89 10.14 2.37 4.64
C ASP A 89 9.57 1.03 5.12
N PHE A 90 8.87 0.31 4.23
CA PHE A 90 8.23 -0.98 4.48
C PHE A 90 8.25 -1.83 3.22
N GLY A 91 8.87 -3.00 3.30
CA GLY A 91 8.94 -3.94 2.18
C GLY A 91 10.26 -4.71 2.16
N HIS A 92 10.79 -4.93 0.97
CA HIS A 92 11.97 -5.79 0.75
C HIS A 92 13.32 -5.05 0.81
N GLU A 93 13.33 -3.80 1.23
CA GLU A 93 14.56 -3.04 1.47
C GLU A 93 15.22 -3.40 2.81
N GLN A 94 16.50 -3.07 2.97
CA GLN A 94 17.19 -3.22 4.26
C GLN A 94 16.50 -2.43 5.39
N ARG A 95 15.88 -1.30 5.02
CA ARG A 95 15.05 -0.50 5.91
C ARG A 95 13.60 -0.96 5.77
N THR A 96 13.10 -1.69 6.75
CA THR A 96 11.69 -2.04 6.84
C THR A 96 11.19 -1.93 8.27
N VAL A 97 10.07 -1.23 8.46
CA VAL A 97 9.35 -1.24 9.74
C VAL A 97 8.61 -2.55 9.95
N THR A 98 8.20 -2.83 11.19
CA THR A 98 7.32 -3.95 11.53
C THR A 98 5.89 -3.45 11.70
N LEU A 99 4.94 -4.01 10.95
CA LEU A 99 3.52 -3.68 11.02
C LEU A 99 2.70 -4.88 11.52
N PRO A 100 2.04 -4.78 12.68
CA PRO A 100 1.18 -5.85 13.18
C PRO A 100 -0.18 -5.83 12.45
N LEU A 101 -0.33 -6.71 11.46
CA LEU A 101 -1.56 -6.83 10.68
C LEU A 101 -2.77 -7.16 11.58
N GLY A 102 -3.87 -6.41 11.42
CA GLY A 102 -5.08 -6.54 12.24
C GLY A 102 -5.10 -5.68 13.51
N ALA A 103 -4.00 -5.00 13.84
CA ALA A 103 -3.96 -4.02 14.92
C ALA A 103 -4.75 -2.75 14.58
N GLN A 104 -5.05 -1.95 15.60
CA GLN A 104 -5.63 -0.61 15.42
C GLN A 104 -4.52 0.37 15.03
N ALA A 105 -4.83 1.25 14.08
CA ALA A 105 -3.89 2.25 13.60
C ALA A 105 -4.56 3.61 13.41
N MET A 106 -3.85 4.68 13.79
CA MET A 106 -4.22 6.07 13.55
C MET A 106 -3.17 6.71 12.65
N LEU A 107 -3.60 7.21 11.49
CA LEU A 107 -2.76 7.91 10.54
C LEU A 107 -2.95 9.41 10.70
N ASN A 108 -1.85 10.12 10.97
CA ASN A 108 -1.82 11.57 10.97
C ASN A 108 -0.81 12.05 9.91
N ASN A 109 -1.25 12.85 8.95
CA ASN A 109 -0.40 13.41 7.91
C ASN A 109 -0.50 14.93 7.92
N THR A 110 0.60 15.60 8.25
CA THR A 110 0.68 17.06 8.41
C THR A 110 1.80 17.62 7.54
N GLN A 111 1.96 18.94 7.50
CA GLN A 111 3.09 19.57 6.81
C GLN A 111 4.45 19.21 7.42
N GLU A 112 4.49 18.84 8.70
CA GLU A 112 5.72 18.47 9.42
C GLU A 112 6.13 17.01 9.16
N GLY A 113 5.19 16.19 8.67
CA GLY A 113 5.43 14.79 8.34
C GLY A 113 4.24 13.89 8.58
N THR A 114 4.48 12.59 8.39
CA THR A 114 3.51 11.52 8.53
C THR A 114 3.82 10.68 9.78
N GLN A 115 2.80 10.38 10.58
CA GLN A 115 2.88 9.51 11.75
C GLN A 115 1.80 8.41 11.65
N LEU A 116 2.21 7.17 11.95
CA LEU A 116 1.31 6.02 12.06
C LEU A 116 1.42 5.45 13.47
N THR A 117 0.43 5.73 14.32
CA THR A 117 0.37 5.21 15.69
C THR A 117 -0.38 3.89 15.68
N ILE A 118 0.23 2.82 16.24
CA ILE A 118 -0.32 1.46 16.18
C ILE A 118 -0.49 0.90 17.59
N SER A 119 -1.63 0.27 17.88
CA SER A 119 -1.97 -0.27 19.20
C SER A 119 -2.85 -1.53 19.13
N GLY A 120 -3.03 -2.21 20.26
CA GLY A 120 -3.91 -3.39 20.36
C GLY A 120 -3.33 -4.71 19.85
N HIS A 121 -2.08 -4.72 19.37
CA HIS A 121 -1.36 -5.95 19.06
C HIS A 121 -0.77 -6.56 20.34
N PRO A 122 -0.65 -7.90 20.43
CA PRO A 122 0.00 -8.55 21.55
C PRO A 122 1.48 -8.15 21.63
N VAL A 123 2.01 -8.05 22.85
CA VAL A 123 3.40 -7.65 23.13
C VAL A 123 4.05 -8.64 24.10
N LEU A 124 5.39 -8.67 24.11
CA LEU A 124 6.15 -9.42 25.11
C LEU A 124 5.81 -8.89 26.51
N LYS A 125 5.47 -9.81 27.43
CA LYS A 125 5.32 -9.48 28.85
C LYS A 125 6.72 -9.41 29.45
N MET A 126 7.07 -8.25 30.00
CA MET A 126 8.27 -8.08 30.83
C MET A 126 8.06 -8.72 32.20
#